data_AF-A0A955A9C7-F1
#
_entry.id   AF-A0A955A9C7-F1
#
_cell.length_a   1.000
_cell.length_b   1.000
_cell.length_c   1.000
_cell.angle_alpha   90.00
_cell.angle_beta   90.00
_cell.angle_gamma   90.00
#
_symmetry.space_group_name_H-M   'P 1'
#
loop_
_entity.id
_entity.type
_entity.pdbx_description
1 polymer ?
#
loop_
_entity_poly.entity_id
_entity_poly.type
_entity_poly.pdbx_seq_one_letter_code
_entity_poly.pdbx_strand_id
1 'polypeptide(L)' 'IWSGDTPVITLTDFTIPTLGTFSCRVLIYNGKYAGTWTHGAVGGHMFGVLKPLEADAEDAGKPEESGK' A
#
# COMPACT_ATOMS: atom_id res chain seq x y z
N ILE A 1 -15.41 -11.39 14.30
CA ILE A 1 -14.05 -11.49 13.73
C ILE A 1 -13.70 -10.13 13.12
N TRP A 2 -12.48 -9.64 13.33
CA TRP A 2 -11.99 -8.42 12.68
C TRP A 2 -11.53 -8.75 11.25
N SER A 3 -11.91 -7.90 10.29
CA SER A 3 -11.69 -7.96 8.83
C SER A 3 -11.93 -9.28 8.06
N GLY A 4 -12.09 -10.42 8.72
CA GLY A 4 -12.39 -11.69 8.08
C GLY A 4 -11.29 -12.12 7.10
N ASP A 5 -11.71 -12.47 5.90
CA ASP A 5 -10.88 -12.79 4.73
C ASP A 5 -10.44 -11.54 3.95
N THR A 6 -10.88 -10.36 4.35
CA THR A 6 -10.60 -9.13 3.63
C THR A 6 -9.23 -8.59 4.04
N PRO A 7 -8.30 -8.40 3.09
CA PRO A 7 -6.96 -7.91 3.39
C PRO A 7 -6.99 -6.45 3.84
N VAL A 8 -6.17 -6.14 4.85
CA VAL A 8 -5.96 -4.80 5.38
C VAL A 8 -4.46 -4.52 5.44
N ILE A 9 -4.03 -3.44 4.78
CA ILE A 9 -2.70 -2.88 4.94
C ILE A 9 -2.68 -2.07 6.25
N THR A 10 -1.77 -2.42 7.15
CA THR A 10 -1.61 -1.76 8.44
C THR A 10 -0.21 -1.18 8.58
N LEU A 11 -0.14 0.11 8.85
CA LEU A 11 1.09 0.80 9.21
C LEU A 11 0.87 1.55 10.52
N THR A 12 1.77 1.36 11.48
CA THR A 12 1.70 2.03 12.78
C THR A 12 3.03 2.67 13.07
N ASP A 13 3.02 4.00 13.22
CA ASP A 13 4.11 4.86 13.62
C ASP A 13 5.43 4.61 12.87
N PHE A 14 5.29 4.33 11.57
CA PHE A 14 6.41 4.05 10.70
C PHE A 14 7.11 5.35 10.32
N THR A 15 8.39 5.46 10.65
CA THR A 15 9.16 6.68 10.41
C THR A 15 10.04 6.51 9.18
N ILE A 16 9.82 7.38 8.20
CA ILE A 16 10.67 7.52 7.03
C ILE A 16 11.66 8.66 7.32
N PRO A 17 12.98 8.41 7.25
CA PRO A 17 13.97 9.46 7.43
C PRO A 17 13.67 10.65 6.52
N THR A 18 13.81 11.86 7.08
CA THR A 18 13.52 13.17 6.43
C THR A 18 12.08 13.46 6.03
N LEU A 19 11.20 12.45 5.96
CA LEU A 19 9.79 12.59 5.58
C LEU A 19 8.82 12.50 6.78
N GLY A 20 9.27 11.90 7.89
CA GLY A 20 8.58 11.83 9.18
C GLY A 20 7.74 10.56 9.39
N THR A 21 6.78 10.60 10.32
CA THR A 21 6.10 9.40 10.84
C THR A 21 4.68 9.25 10.29
N PHE A 22 4.34 8.03 9.88
CA PHE A 22 3.08 7.71 9.22
C PHE A 22 2.37 6.53 9.89
N SER A 23 1.04 6.64 9.95
CA SER A 23 0.14 5.56 10.32
C SER A 23 -0.95 5.43 9.25
N CYS A 24 -1.32 4.21 8.88
CA CYS A 24 -2.41 3.97 7.94
C CYS A 24 -3.14 2.65 8.22
N ARG A 25 -4.42 2.62 7.83
CA ARG A 25 -5.28 1.43 7.84
C ARG A 25 -6.08 1.46 6.54
N VAL A 26 -5.76 0.56 5.62
CA VAL A 26 -6.34 0.54 4.28
C VAL A 26 -6.87 -0.85 3.97
N LEU A 27 -8.17 -0.96 3.77
CA LEU A 27 -8.86 -2.19 3.40
C LEU A 27 -8.90 -2.30 1.87
N ILE A 28 -8.65 -3.51 1.36
CA ILE A 28 -8.74 -3.81 -0.07
C ILE A 28 -9.85 -4.83 -0.28
N TYR A 29 -10.84 -4.49 -1.10
CA TYR A 29 -11.97 -5.38 -1.38
C TYR A 29 -12.56 -5.11 -2.76
N ASN A 30 -12.83 -6.17 -3.51
CA ASN A 30 -13.52 -6.14 -4.80
C ASN A 30 -12.99 -5.07 -5.79
N GLY A 31 -11.67 -5.10 -6.03
CA GLY A 31 -11.02 -4.15 -6.95
C GLY A 31 -11.02 -2.70 -6.46
N LYS A 32 -11.21 -2.45 -5.16
CA LYS A 32 -11.20 -1.11 -4.56
C LYS A 32 -10.35 -1.11 -3.30
N TYR A 33 -9.93 0.07 -2.90
CA TYR A 33 -9.34 0.31 -1.60
C TYR A 33 -10.05 1.47 -0.90
N ALA A 34 -10.10 1.41 0.43
CA ALA A 34 -10.60 2.49 1.27
C ALA A 34 -9.88 2.46 2.62
N GLY A 35 -9.60 3.63 3.19
CA GLY A 35 -8.83 3.71 4.42
C GLY A 35 -8.57 5.10 4.93
N THR A 36 -7.69 5.17 5.93
CA THR A 36 -7.22 6.40 6.54
C THR A 36 -5.69 6.41 6.59
N TRP A 37 -5.15 7.62 6.59
CA TRP A 37 -3.73 7.87 6.83
C TRP A 37 -3.56 9.08 7.74
N THR A 38 -2.45 9.10 8.46
CA THR A 38 -2.05 10.22 9.32
C THR A 38 -0.55 10.42 9.25
N HIS A 39 -0.13 11.68 9.36
CA HIS A 39 1.25 12.12 9.47
C HIS A 39 1.34 13.29 10.45
N GLY A 40 1.92 13.06 11.64
CA GLY A 40 1.91 14.06 12.71
C GLY A 40 0.48 14.54 13.01
N ALA A 41 0.23 15.85 12.83
CA ALA A 41 -1.08 16.48 13.06
C ALA A 41 -2.00 16.49 11.83
N VAL A 42 -1.54 16.01 10.67
CA VAL A 42 -2.35 15.96 9.43
C VAL A 42 -2.76 14.53 9.10
N GLY A 43 -3.81 14.38 8.30
CA GLY A 43 -4.29 13.07 7.87
C GLY A 43 -5.51 13.19 6.97
N GLY A 44 -6.08 12.06 6.61
CA GLY A 44 -7.30 12.05 5.81
C GLY A 44 -7.73 10.66 5.38
N HIS A 45 -8.62 10.66 4.38
CA HIS A 45 -9.16 9.45 3.78
C HIS A 45 -8.41 9.09 2.51
N MET A 46 -8.28 7.80 2.27
CA MET A 46 -7.80 7.21 1.02
C MET A 46 -8.91 6.35 0.44
N PHE A 47 -9.23 6.50 -0.84
CA PHE A 47 -10.15 5.60 -1.52
C PHE A 47 -9.89 5.60 -3.02
N GLY A 48 -10.16 4.48 -3.67
CA GLY A 48 -10.00 4.37 -5.12
C GLY A 48 -10.32 2.98 -5.67
N VAL A 49 -10.11 2.84 -6.98
CA VAL A 49 -10.28 1.59 -7.73
C VAL A 49 -8.90 1.07 -8.12
N LEU A 50 -8.67 -0.22 -7.90
CA LEU A 50 -7.49 -0.94 -8.35
C LEU A 50 -7.73 -1.43 -9.79
N LYS A 51 -6.78 -1.15 -10.68
CA LYS A 51 -6.78 -1.68 -12.04
C LYS A 51 -5.58 -2.61 -12.22
N PRO A 52 -5.74 -3.75 -12.91
CA PRO A 52 -4.61 -4.54 -13.35
C PRO A 52 -3.66 -3.67 -14.17
N LEU A 53 -2.36 -3.87 -13.99
CA LEU A 53 -1.38 -3.30 -14.91
C LEU A 53 -1.59 -3.98 -16.26
N GLU A 54 -1.82 -3.20 -17.32
CA GLU A 54 -1.71 -3.73 -18.68
C GLU A 54 -0.24 -4.08 -18.88
N ALA A 55 0.03 -5.35 -19.18
CA ALA A 55 1.39 -5.82 -19.34
C ALA A 55 1.97 -5.21 -20.63
N ASP A 56 2.65 -4.07 -20.50
CA ASP A 56 3.61 -3.65 -21.50
C ASP A 56 4.75 -4.66 -21.46
N ALA A 57 4.97 -5.37 -22.57
CA ALA A 57 5.86 -6.53 -22.71
C ALA A 57 7.37 -6.27 -22.41
N GLU A 58 7.73 -5.12 -21.87
CA GLU A 58 9.13 -4.73 -21.58
C GLU A 58 9.58 -4.99 -20.14
N ASP A 59 8.68 -5.24 -19.18
CA ASP A 59 9.05 -5.47 -17.76
C ASP A 59 8.77 -6.90 -17.26
N ALA A 60 8.85 -7.89 -18.16
CA ALA A 60 8.83 -9.30 -17.78
C ALA A 60 10.26 -9.80 -17.49
N GLY A 61 10.81 -9.36 -16.35
CA GLY A 61 11.91 -10.04 -15.66
C GLY A 61 13.30 -9.91 -16.30
N LYS A 62 14.09 -8.94 -15.82
CA LYS A 62 15.56 -9.13 -15.82
C LYS A 62 15.88 -10.17 -14.72
N PRO A 63 16.55 -11.30 -15.02
CA PRO A 63 16.99 -12.23 -14.00
C PRO A 63 17.88 -11.48 -13.01
N GLU A 64 17.60 -11.65 -11.71
CA GLU A 64 18.48 -11.24 -10.63
C GLU A 64 19.84 -11.94 -10.83
N GLU A 65 20.84 -11.17 -11.23
CA GLU A 65 22.21 -11.65 -11.36
C GLU A 65 22.74 -12.00 -9.97
N SER A 66 22.89 -13.30 -9.70
CA SER A 66 23.58 -13.80 -8.52
C SER A 66 25.05 -13.41 -8.57
N GLY A 67 25.39 -12.28 -7.95
CA GLY A 67 26.73 -11.71 -7.92
C GLY A 67 27.47 -11.97 -6.61
N LYS A 68 28.18 -13.11 -6.59
CA LYS A 68 29.46 -13.43 -5.91
C LYS A 68 29.62 -13.32 -4.38
#